data_AF-A0A1H5KCF8-F1
#
_entry.id   AF-A0A1H5KCF8-F1
#
_cell.length_a   1.000
_cell.length_b   1.000
_cell.length_c   1.000
_cell.angle_alpha   90.00
_cell.angle_beta   90.00
_cell.angle_gamma   90.00
#
_symmetry.space_group_name_H-M   'P 1'
#
loop_
_entity.id
_entity.type
_entity.pdbx_description
1 polymer ?
#
loop_
_entity_poly.entity_id
_entity_poly.type
_entity_poly.pdbx_seq_one_letter_code
_entity_poly.pdbx_strand_id
1 'polypeptide(L)'
;MDFLLLLPHRVRLVLEVDGQQHYSANGKANPELYAQMVSEDRQLKLSGYEVYRFGGHELDQNAGPRVVAGFFRELFGRYGIPLPPTQHHG
;
A
#
# COMPACT_ATOMS: atom_id res chain seq x y z
N MET A 1 -3.97 8.04 -4.03
CA MET A 1 -2.96 7.17 -4.66
C MET A 1 -1.57 7.73 -4.48
N ASP A 2 -0.71 6.95 -3.82
CA ASP A 2 0.68 7.33 -3.54
C ASP A 2 1.68 6.61 -4.46
N PHE A 3 1.52 5.30 -4.67
CA PHE A 3 2.41 4.51 -5.52
C PHE A 3 1.66 3.53 -6.44
N LEU A 4 2.13 3.40 -7.68
CA LEU A 4 1.67 2.41 -8.66
C LEU A 4 2.82 1.47 -9.02
N LEU A 5 2.61 0.17 -8.87
CA LEU A 5 3.56 -0.87 -9.25
C LEU A 5 2.99 -1.68 -10.41
N LEU A 6 3.80 -1.88 -11.43
CA LEU A 6 3.50 -2.73 -12.59
C LEU A 6 4.42 -3.94 -12.53
N LEU A 7 3.85 -5.09 -12.22
CA LEU A 7 4.58 -6.36 -12.13
C LEU A 7 4.41 -7.18 -13.43
N PRO A 8 5.22 -8.23 -13.62
CA PRO A 8 5.00 -9.20 -14.70
C PRO A 8 3.58 -9.76 -14.71
N HIS A 9 3.20 -10.37 -15.84
CA HIS A 9 1.87 -10.99 -16.02
C HIS A 9 0.68 -10.02 -15.86
N ARG A 10 0.90 -8.73 -16.19
CA ARG A 10 -0.12 -7.66 -16.19
C ARG A 10 -0.72 -7.38 -14.82
N VAL A 11 -0.02 -7.71 -13.74
CA VAL A 11 -0.46 -7.37 -12.38
C VAL A 11 -0.16 -5.89 -12.11
N ARG A 12 -1.19 -5.15 -11.73
CA ARG A 12 -1.11 -3.71 -11.43
C ARG A 12 -1.51 -3.49 -9.99
N LEU A 13 -0.64 -2.87 -9.20
CA LEU A 13 -0.86 -2.68 -7.78
C LEU A 13 -0.84 -1.20 -7.44
N VAL A 14 -1.80 -0.78 -6.63
CA VAL A 14 -1.81 0.52 -5.98
C VAL A 14 -1.44 0.32 -4.51
N LEU A 15 -0.41 1.03 -4.07
CA LEU A 15 -0.07 1.14 -2.66
C LEU A 15 -0.44 2.53 -2.17
N GLU A 16 -1.20 2.61 -1.08
CA GLU A 16 -1.57 3.87 -0.43
C GLU A 16 -1.12 3.87 1.02
N VAL A 17 -0.80 5.06 1.54
CA VAL A 17 -0.47 5.30 2.94
C VAL A 17 -1.58 6.14 3.58
N ASP A 18 -2.46 5.48 4.33
CA ASP A 18 -3.60 6.12 4.98
C ASP A 18 -3.24 6.85 6.26
N GLY A 19 -3.38 8.18 6.25
CA GLY A 19 -3.30 9.01 7.45
C GLY A 19 -4.65 9.63 7.81
N GLN A 20 -4.72 10.30 8.97
CA GLN A 20 -5.90 11.12 9.31
C GLN A 20 -6.25 12.11 8.21
N GLN A 21 -5.26 12.58 7.44
CA GLN A 21 -5.46 13.44 6.26
C GLN A 21 -6.40 12.87 5.18
N HIS A 22 -6.64 11.55 5.13
CA HIS A 22 -7.49 10.92 4.11
C HIS A 22 -8.95 10.75 4.54
N TYR A 23 -9.25 10.72 5.83
CA TYR A 23 -10.60 10.45 6.34
C TYR A 23 -11.06 11.42 7.42
N SER A 24 -10.29 12.47 7.70
CA SER A 24 -10.65 13.49 8.69
C SER A 24 -10.75 14.88 8.07
N ALA A 25 -11.68 15.67 8.59
CA ALA A 25 -11.77 17.09 8.34
C ALA A 25 -11.60 17.82 9.67
N ASN A 26 -10.68 18.78 9.74
CA ASN A 26 -10.35 19.52 10.97
C ASN A 26 -9.97 18.59 12.15
N GLY A 27 -9.26 17.49 11.87
CA GLY A 27 -8.82 16.53 12.89
C GLY A 27 -9.92 15.63 13.45
N LYS A 28 -11.13 15.66 12.88
CA LYS A 28 -12.24 14.76 13.23
C LYS A 28 -12.54 13.83 12.08
N ALA A 29 -12.75 12.55 12.38
CA ALA A 29 -13.18 11.58 11.38
C ALA A 29 -14.45 12.08 10.66
N ASN A 30 -14.44 12.03 9.34
CA ASN A 30 -15.53 12.43 8.48
C ASN A 30 -16.05 11.19 7.72
N PRO A 31 -17.27 10.71 8.04
CA PRO A 31 -17.86 9.55 7.38
C PRO A 31 -18.01 9.69 5.85
N GLU A 32 -18.19 10.90 5.33
CA GLU A 32 -18.33 11.13 3.89
C GLU A 32 -16.99 10.92 3.16
N LEU A 33 -15.90 11.47 3.70
CA LEU A 33 -14.55 11.25 3.17
C LEU A 33 -14.16 9.77 3.24
N TYR A 34 -14.52 9.10 4.34
CA TYR A 34 -14.33 7.65 4.45
C TYR A 34 -15.12 6.89 3.38
N ALA A 35 -16.41 7.19 3.19
CA ALA A 35 -17.23 6.52 2.18
C ALA A 35 -16.70 6.74 0.77
N GLN A 36 -16.20 7.94 0.47
CA GLN A 36 -15.55 8.25 -0.80
C GLN A 36 -14.29 7.40 -1.01
N MET A 37 -13.38 7.36 -0.03
CA MET A 37 -12.17 6.53 -0.08
C MET A 37 -12.50 5.04 -0.33
N VAL A 38 -13.48 4.49 0.39
CA VAL A 38 -13.92 3.09 0.20
C VAL A 38 -14.56 2.90 -1.18
N SER A 39 -15.23 3.91 -1.73
CA SER A 39 -15.74 3.85 -3.11
C SER A 39 -14.63 3.83 -4.15
N GLU A 40 -13.61 4.67 -3.99
CA GLU A 40 -12.44 4.72 -4.86
C GLU A 40 -11.65 3.40 -4.83
N ASP A 41 -11.48 2.79 -3.64
CA ASP A 41 -10.92 1.44 -3.50
C ASP A 41 -11.63 0.41 -4.37
N ARG A 42 -12.97 0.38 -4.32
CA ARG A 42 -13.77 -0.56 -5.11
C ARG A 42 -13.61 -0.29 -6.60
N GLN A 43 -13.58 0.97 -7.02
CA GLN A 43 -13.41 1.32 -8.43
C GLN A 43 -12.05 0.87 -8.96
N LEU A 44 -10.97 1.02 -8.19
CA LEU A 44 -9.64 0.53 -8.55
C LEU A 44 -9.63 -1.00 -8.67
N LYS A 45 -10.20 -1.70 -7.67
CA LYS A 45 -10.31 -3.16 -7.69
C LYS A 45 -11.10 -3.68 -8.88
N LEU A 46 -12.26 -3.08 -9.17
CA LEU A 46 -13.07 -3.42 -10.35
C LEU A 46 -12.36 -3.10 -11.68
N SER A 47 -11.48 -2.11 -11.68
CA SER A 47 -10.63 -1.77 -12.84
C SER A 47 -9.45 -2.72 -13.01
N GLY A 48 -9.31 -3.74 -12.15
CA GLY A 48 -8.27 -4.76 -12.21
C GLY A 48 -6.95 -4.34 -11.58
N TYR A 49 -6.99 -3.48 -10.56
CA TYR A 49 -5.86 -3.19 -9.69
C TYR A 49 -5.96 -3.98 -8.39
N GLU A 50 -4.84 -4.44 -7.86
CA GLU A 50 -4.77 -4.83 -6.45
C GLU A 50 -4.43 -3.60 -5.61
N VAL A 51 -5.22 -3.34 -4.56
CA VAL A 51 -5.00 -2.18 -3.69
C VAL A 51 -4.57 -2.67 -2.31
N TYR A 52 -3.42 -2.22 -1.85
CA TYR A 52 -2.93 -2.44 -0.49
C TYR A 52 -2.71 -1.09 0.19
N ARG A 53 -3.13 -0.98 1.45
CA ARG A 53 -3.05 0.26 2.21
C ARG A 53 -2.24 0.05 3.49
N PHE A 54 -1.37 0.99 3.77
CA PHE A 54 -0.63 1.08 5.02
C PHE A 54 -1.17 2.26 5.83
N GLY A 55 -1.69 2.05 7.04
CA GLY A 55 -1.94 3.14 7.97
C GLY A 55 -0.64 3.85 8.34
N GLY A 56 -0.61 5.18 8.33
CA GLY A 56 0.61 5.96 8.62
C GLY A 56 1.23 5.65 9.99
N HIS A 57 0.44 5.15 10.95
CA HIS A 57 0.95 4.68 12.25
C HIS A 57 1.81 3.40 12.14
N GLU A 58 1.58 2.54 11.16
CA GLU A 58 2.39 1.33 10.96
C GLU A 58 3.74 1.61 10.30
N LEU A 59 3.87 2.81 9.72
CA LEU A 59 5.08 3.27 9.03
C LEU A 59 5.94 4.21 9.89
N ASP A 60 5.85 4.08 11.22
CA ASP A 60 6.74 4.79 12.12
C ASP A 60 8.23 4.40 11.89
N GLN A 61 9.16 5.21 12.41
CA GLN A 61 10.59 5.02 12.16
C GLN A 61 11.16 3.68 12.68
N ASN A 62 10.48 3.03 13.64
CA ASN A 62 10.97 1.82 14.30
C ASN A 62 10.46 0.55 13.61
N ALA A 63 9.20 0.56 13.17
CA ALA A 63 8.52 -0.60 12.59
C ALA A 63 8.38 -0.51 11.07
N GLY A 64 8.27 0.71 10.51
CA GLY A 64 7.95 0.94 9.10
C GLY A 64 8.84 0.17 8.12
N PRO A 65 10.19 0.26 8.20
CA PRO A 65 11.06 -0.51 7.32
C PRO A 65 10.82 -2.02 7.38
N ARG A 66 10.52 -2.57 8.57
CA ARG A 66 10.26 -4.00 8.78
C ARG A 66 8.92 -4.41 8.18
N VAL A 67 7.87 -3.61 8.40
CA VAL A 67 6.53 -3.85 7.87
C VAL A 67 6.56 -3.86 6.34
N VAL A 68 7.14 -2.82 5.73
CA VAL A 68 7.24 -2.68 4.28
C VAL A 68 8.07 -3.82 3.69
N ALA A 69 9.23 -4.13 4.27
CA ALA A 69 10.07 -5.23 3.80
C ALA A 69 9.39 -6.61 3.91
N GLY A 70 8.62 -6.83 4.98
CA GLY A 70 7.82 -8.04 5.17
C GLY A 70 6.74 -8.19 4.11
N PHE A 71 5.97 -7.11 3.87
CA PHE A 71 4.95 -7.06 2.83
C PHE A 71 5.52 -7.39 1.44
N PHE A 72 6.60 -6.72 1.04
CA PHE A 72 7.20 -6.95 -0.28
C PHE A 72 7.75 -8.37 -0.43
N ARG A 73 8.22 -8.99 0.65
CA ARG A 73 8.67 -10.38 0.64
C ARG A 73 7.53 -11.34 0.33
N GLU A 74 6.40 -11.16 1.00
CA GLU A 74 5.20 -11.97 0.76
C GLU A 74 4.61 -11.71 -0.62
N LEU A 75 4.56 -10.43 -1.03
CA LEU A 75 4.07 -10.01 -2.33
C LEU A 75 4.87 -10.64 -3.47
N PHE A 76 6.19 -10.56 -3.39
CA PHE A 76 7.07 -11.16 -4.39
C PHE A 76 6.98 -12.68 -4.38
N GLY A 77 6.87 -13.31 -3.20
CA GLY A 77 6.58 -14.73 -3.09
C GLY A 77 5.29 -15.14 -3.81
N ARG A 78 4.21 -14.37 -3.63
CA ARG A 78 2.91 -14.60 -4.29
C ARG A 78 3.01 -14.53 -5.82
N TYR A 79 3.83 -13.63 -6.35
CA TYR A 79 3.97 -13.41 -7.80
C TYR A 79 5.18 -14.11 -8.42
N GLY A 80 5.91 -14.93 -7.66
CA GLY A 80 7.11 -15.62 -8.16
C GLY A 80 8.25 -14.68 -8.55
N ILE A 81 8.31 -13.49 -7.96
CA ILE A 81 9.35 -12.51 -8.21
C ILE A 81 10.54 -12.82 -7.29
N PRO A 82 11.77 -12.98 -7.81
CA PRO A 82 12.93 -13.22 -6.96
C PRO A 82 13.26 -11.98 -6.12
N LEU A 83 13.64 -12.20 -4.86
CA LEU A 83 14.17 -11.12 -4.03
C LEU A 83 15.51 -10.63 -4.59
N PRO A 84 15.80 -9.32 -4.50
CA PRO A 84 17.11 -8.82 -4.86
C PRO A 84 18.18 -9.50 -3.99
N PRO A 85 19.35 -9.82 -4.55
CA PRO A 85 20.44 -10.40 -3.78
C PRO A 85 20.85 -9.46 -2.65
N THR A 86 21.10 -10.02 -1.47
CA THR A 86 21.56 -9.25 -0.30
C THR A 86 22.88 -8.59 -0.67
N GLN A 87 22.91 -7.26 -0.75
CA GLN A 87 24.17 -6.55 -0.91
C GLN A 87 24.94 -6.65 0.41
N HIS A 88 25.96 -7.50 0.44
CA HIS A 88 26.97 -7.44 1.47
C HIS A 88 27.78 -6.18 1.23
N HIS A 89 27.42 -5.08 1.89
CA HIS A 89 28.33 -3.96 2.05
C HIS A 89 29.42 -4.42 3.04
N GLY A 90 30.59 -4.73 2.49
CA GLY A 90 31.83 -4.87 3.26
C GLY A 90 32.46 -3.53 3.57
#